data_AF-A0A250KM02-F1
#
_entry.id   AF-A0A250KM02-F1
#
_cell.length_a   1.000
_cell.length_b   1.000
_cell.length_c   1.000
_cell.angle_alpha   90.00
_cell.angle_beta   90.00
_cell.angle_gamma   90.00
#
_symmetry.space_group_name_H-M   'P 1'
#
loop_
_entity.id
_entity.type
_entity.pdbx_description
1 polymer ?
#
loop_
_entity_poly.entity_id
_entity_poly.type
_entity_poly.pdbx_seq_one_letter_code
_entity_poly.pdbx_strand_id
1 'polypeptide(L)'
;MAGSFILVGGFACLAFHWEDYQLVVILIPEIVAIIYMLLQLYKIERKGKGLLVLMISIIVILSMLLLIGTLPVIGYDNNTMIRNDTLFIKGSYAKEIPISSIIYIKGNAIVPPIGIRTNGISFGAYNVGHFRTKDQKDILLYLHSDDTNVTYIKTKNNEDIYINFKDSALSVDFPNKLKAAFHRPAKGK
;
A
#
# COMPACT_ATOMS: atom_id res chain seq x y z
N MET A 1 0.90 2.45 32.51
CA MET A 1 0.85 3.75 31.80
C MET A 1 1.21 3.60 30.33
N ALA A 2 2.37 3.05 29.94
CA ALA A 2 2.76 2.88 28.53
C ALA A 2 1.72 2.11 27.68
N GLY A 3 1.17 1.00 28.20
CA GLY A 3 0.13 0.24 27.49
C GLY A 3 -1.15 1.04 27.18
N SER A 4 -1.56 1.94 28.08
CA SER A 4 -2.72 2.81 27.87
C SER A 4 -2.47 3.85 26.77
N PHE A 5 -1.25 4.38 26.68
CA PHE A 5 -0.84 5.29 25.61
C PHE A 5 -0.80 4.59 24.25
N ILE A 6 -0.28 3.36 24.19
CA ILE A 6 -0.24 2.56 22.96
C ILE A 6 -1.66 2.25 22.48
N LEU A 7 -2.56 1.87 23.39
CA LEU A 7 -3.92 1.48 23.05
C LEU A 7 -4.77 2.68 22.59
N VAL A 8 -4.70 3.82 23.30
CA VAL A 8 -5.40 5.05 22.92
C VAL A 8 -4.80 5.68 21.67
N GLY A 9 -3.47 5.74 21.58
CA GLY A 9 -2.76 6.29 20.43
C GLY A 9 -2.98 5.46 19.15
N GLY A 10 -2.93 4.13 19.26
CA GLY A 10 -3.22 3.24 18.15
C GLY A 10 -4.66 3.40 17.63
N PHE A 11 -5.65 3.49 18.53
CA PHE A 11 -7.04 3.75 18.14
C PHE A 11 -7.23 5.14 17.52
N ALA A 12 -6.53 6.16 18.01
CA ALA A 12 -6.56 7.50 17.42
C ALA A 12 -5.99 7.50 16.00
N CYS A 13 -4.87 6.81 15.75
CA CYS A 13 -4.32 6.66 14.40
C CYS A 13 -5.35 6.05 13.42
N LEU A 14 -6.11 5.04 13.85
CA LEU A 14 -7.17 4.45 13.04
C LEU A 14 -8.34 5.42 12.81
N ALA A 15 -8.77 6.14 13.84
CA ALA A 15 -9.90 7.09 13.74
C ALA A 15 -9.61 8.29 12.83
N PHE A 16 -8.34 8.73 12.76
CA PHE A 16 -7.91 9.87 11.95
C PHE A 16 -7.29 9.48 10.59
N HIS A 17 -7.35 8.20 10.20
CA HIS A 17 -6.73 7.66 8.98
C HIS A 17 -5.22 7.95 8.88
N TRP A 18 -4.52 7.97 10.01
CA TRP A 18 -3.07 8.12 10.12
C TRP A 18 -2.38 6.77 10.28
N GLU A 19 -2.76 5.82 9.42
CA GLU A 19 -2.30 4.43 9.47
C GLU A 19 -0.77 4.33 9.34
N ASP A 20 -0.16 5.24 8.57
CA ASP A 20 1.29 5.33 8.39
C ASP A 20 2.05 5.63 9.69
N TYR A 21 1.41 6.27 10.67
CA TYR A 21 2.01 6.65 11.95
C TYR A 21 1.72 5.65 13.07
N GLN A 22 0.84 4.67 12.83
CA GLN A 22 0.43 3.70 13.85
C GLN A 22 1.61 2.89 14.40
N LEU A 23 2.55 2.49 13.53
CA LEU A 23 3.78 1.82 13.96
C LEU A 23 4.62 2.72 14.86
N VAL A 24 4.81 3.99 14.51
CA VAL A 24 5.62 4.92 15.30
C VAL A 24 5.03 5.12 16.70
N VAL A 25 3.71 5.26 16.79
CA VAL A 25 2.98 5.43 18.06
C VAL A 25 3.08 4.20 18.97
N ILE A 26 3.17 3.00 18.39
CA ILE A 26 3.36 1.75 19.15
C ILE A 26 4.84 1.60 19.58
N LEU A 27 5.79 1.86 18.68
CA LEU A 27 7.22 1.55 18.88
C LEU A 27 7.93 2.55 19.82
N ILE A 28 7.66 3.86 19.70
CA ILE A 28 8.38 4.90 20.47
C ILE A 28 8.25 4.71 22.00
N PRO A 29 7.04 4.51 22.57
CA PRO A 29 6.89 4.33 24.01
C PRO A 29 7.63 3.10 24.56
N GLU A 30 7.71 2.02 23.79
CA GLU A 30 8.46 0.81 24.17
C GLU A 30 9.96 1.07 24.18
N ILE A 31 10.50 1.74 23.16
CA ILE A 31 11.92 2.14 23.10
C ILE A 31 12.27 3.05 24.29
N VAL A 32 11.43 4.04 24.59
CA VAL A 32 11.62 4.96 25.73
C VAL A 32 11.57 4.20 27.06
N ALA A 33 10.65 3.24 27.22
CA ALA A 33 10.56 2.43 28.43
C ALA A 33 11.79 1.54 28.62
N ILE A 34 12.32 0.94 27.55
CA ILE A 34 13.55 0.14 27.57
C ILE A 34 14.74 1.02 27.98
N ILE A 35 14.92 2.19 27.35
CA ILE A 35 15.99 3.13 27.69
C ILE A 35 15.87 3.55 29.16
N TYR A 36 14.67 3.89 29.63
CA TYR A 36 14.43 4.26 31.03
C TYR A 36 14.78 3.12 31.99
N MET A 37 14.37 1.88 31.69
CA MET A 37 14.72 0.70 32.49
C MET A 37 16.23 0.47 32.52
N LEU A 38 16.93 0.59 31.38
CA LEU A 38 18.39 0.46 31.31
C LEU A 38 19.11 1.54 32.15
N LEU A 39 18.64 2.80 32.10
CA LEU A 39 19.17 3.90 32.90
C LEU A 39 18.95 3.66 34.40
N GLN A 40 17.77 3.20 34.79
CA GLN A 40 17.49 2.83 36.19
C GLN A 40 18.37 1.67 36.65
N LEU A 41 18.61 0.68 35.79
CA LEU A 41 19.49 -0.44 36.11
C LEU A 41 20.95 -0.05 36.26
N TYR A 42 21.48 0.77 35.36
CA TYR A 42 22.84 1.30 35.48
C TYR A 42 23.05 2.00 36.82
N LYS A 43 22.00 2.70 37.30
CA LYS A 43 22.03 3.40 38.58
C LYS A 43 21.88 2.48 39.80
N ILE A 44 21.18 1.36 39.66
CA ILE A 44 20.85 0.43 40.75
C ILE A 44 21.92 -0.64 40.94
N GLU A 45 22.67 -1.03 39.90
CA GLU A 45 23.34 -2.32 39.93
C GLU A 45 24.85 -2.36 40.20
N ARG A 46 25.15 -2.94 41.38
CA ARG A 46 26.44 -3.48 41.83
C ARG A 46 26.41 -5.03 41.95
N LYS A 47 25.33 -5.71 41.51
CA LYS A 47 25.01 -7.15 41.78
C LYS A 47 24.21 -7.92 40.67
N GLY A 48 24.53 -7.77 39.39
CA GLY A 48 24.36 -8.83 38.37
C GLY A 48 22.98 -9.20 37.78
N LYS A 49 21.85 -8.58 38.16
CA LYS A 49 20.54 -8.76 37.49
C LYS A 49 20.38 -7.96 36.19
N GLY A 50 21.34 -7.11 35.85
CA GLY A 50 21.29 -6.19 34.73
C GLY A 50 21.79 -6.79 33.44
N LEU A 51 22.58 -7.85 33.55
CA LEU A 51 22.79 -8.76 32.44
C LEU A 51 21.46 -9.38 31.97
N LEU A 52 20.58 -9.75 32.91
CA LEU A 52 19.29 -10.39 32.63
C LEU A 52 18.32 -9.40 31.93
N VAL A 53 18.25 -8.16 32.42
CA VAL A 53 17.41 -7.11 31.80
C VAL A 53 17.95 -6.66 30.44
N LEU A 54 19.28 -6.56 30.29
CA LEU A 54 19.93 -6.31 29.00
C LEU A 54 19.58 -7.42 28.00
N MET A 55 19.67 -8.68 28.42
CA MET A 55 19.40 -9.84 27.57
C MET A 55 17.94 -9.88 27.12
N ILE A 56 16.99 -9.62 28.01
CA ILE A 56 15.56 -9.51 27.67
C ILE A 56 15.33 -8.33 26.70
N SER A 57 15.96 -7.18 26.94
CA SER A 57 15.82 -6.00 26.07
C SER A 57 16.33 -6.28 24.64
N ILE A 58 17.49 -6.95 24.52
CA ILE A 58 18.03 -7.36 23.22
C ILE A 58 17.10 -8.34 22.51
N ILE A 59 16.54 -9.33 23.22
CA ILE A 59 15.59 -10.29 22.66
C ILE A 59 14.34 -9.58 22.13
N VAL A 60 13.79 -8.63 22.88
CA VAL A 60 12.63 -7.82 22.45
C VAL A 60 12.97 -7.05 21.17
N ILE A 61 14.09 -6.33 21.15
CA ILE A 61 14.53 -5.57 19.95
C ILE A 61 14.76 -6.50 18.75
N LEU A 62 15.41 -7.66 18.94
CA LEU A 62 15.65 -8.63 17.87
C LEU A 62 14.34 -9.20 17.32
N SER A 63 13.39 -9.51 18.20
CA SER A 63 12.06 -10.00 17.81
C SER A 63 11.28 -8.95 17.01
N MET A 64 11.44 -7.67 17.36
CA MET A 64 10.87 -6.52 16.66
C MET A 64 11.47 -6.34 15.27
N LEU A 65 12.81 -6.44 15.16
CA LEU A 65 13.52 -6.40 13.88
C LEU A 65 13.14 -7.57 12.98
N LEU A 66 12.92 -8.76 13.55
CA LEU A 66 12.39 -9.91 12.81
C LEU A 66 10.99 -9.63 12.28
N LEU A 67 10.11 -9.05 13.11
CA LEU A 67 8.74 -8.72 12.72
C LEU A 67 8.71 -7.70 11.56
N ILE A 68 9.56 -6.68 11.63
CA ILE A 68 9.74 -5.68 10.56
C ILE A 68 10.35 -6.33 9.30
N GLY A 69 11.33 -7.22 9.46
CA GLY A 69 11.96 -7.95 8.35
C GLY A 69 11.04 -8.95 7.65
N THR A 70 10.00 -9.44 8.35
CA THR A 70 8.94 -10.28 7.78
C THR A 70 7.82 -9.49 7.14
N LEU A 71 7.76 -8.16 7.30
CA LEU A 71 6.87 -7.36 6.48
C LEU A 71 7.24 -7.67 5.03
N PRO A 72 6.31 -8.17 4.21
CA PRO A 72 6.63 -8.53 2.85
C PRO A 72 7.29 -7.31 2.24
N VAL A 73 8.56 -7.42 1.85
CA VAL A 73 9.21 -6.43 0.99
C VAL A 73 8.24 -6.29 -0.15
N ILE A 74 7.60 -5.13 -0.22
CA ILE A 74 6.44 -4.87 -1.06
C ILE A 74 6.95 -4.93 -2.51
N GLY A 75 7.09 -6.15 -3.02
CA GLY A 75 7.44 -6.51 -4.38
C GLY A 75 6.19 -6.44 -5.22
N TYR A 76 5.67 -5.23 -5.37
CA TYR A 76 4.46 -4.94 -6.10
C TYR A 76 4.81 -4.04 -7.27
N ASP A 77 5.59 -4.51 -8.23
CA ASP A 77 5.59 -3.84 -9.52
C ASP A 77 4.44 -4.44 -10.33
N ASN A 78 3.40 -3.65 -10.55
CA ASN A 78 2.36 -3.95 -11.51
C ASN A 78 2.95 -3.94 -12.92
N ASN A 79 3.52 -5.07 -13.31
CA ASN A 79 4.09 -5.23 -14.62
C ASN A 79 2.95 -5.45 -15.62
N THR A 80 2.46 -4.36 -16.21
CA THR A 80 1.39 -4.40 -17.20
C THR A 80 1.95 -4.66 -18.59
N MET A 81 1.31 -5.55 -19.34
CA MET A 81 1.70 -5.87 -20.71
C MET A 81 0.47 -5.91 -21.60
N ILE A 82 0.58 -5.37 -22.81
CA ILE A 82 -0.43 -5.56 -23.86
C ILE A 82 0.09 -6.62 -24.81
N ARG A 83 -0.63 -7.74 -24.95
CA ARG A 83 -0.28 -8.85 -25.84
C ARG A 83 -1.56 -9.46 -26.42
N ASN A 84 -1.55 -9.82 -27.70
CA ASN A 84 -2.66 -10.52 -28.37
C ASN A 84 -4.03 -9.84 -28.15
N ASP A 85 -4.11 -8.51 -28.30
CA ASP A 85 -5.32 -7.70 -28.04
C ASP A 85 -5.92 -7.84 -26.63
N THR A 86 -5.07 -8.15 -25.65
CA THR A 86 -5.42 -8.20 -24.23
C THR A 86 -4.42 -7.38 -23.42
N LEU A 87 -4.94 -6.55 -22.51
CA LEU A 87 -4.18 -5.90 -21.45
C LEU A 87 -4.08 -6.85 -20.26
N PHE A 88 -2.87 -7.25 -19.91
CA PHE A 88 -2.54 -8.04 -18.73
C PHE A 88 -2.02 -7.13 -17.64
N ILE A 89 -2.70 -7.12 -16.50
CA ILE A 89 -2.24 -6.52 -15.25
C ILE A 89 -1.78 -7.68 -14.37
N LYS A 90 -0.51 -7.68 -13.95
CA LYS A 90 0.05 -8.70 -13.05
C LYS A 90 0.01 -8.23 -11.59
N GLY A 91 0.13 -9.15 -10.65
CA GLY A 91 0.17 -8.87 -9.21
C GLY A 91 -0.94 -9.57 -8.43
N SER A 92 -1.14 -9.18 -7.17
CA SER A 92 -2.14 -9.80 -6.27
C SER A 92 -3.59 -9.64 -6.74
N TYR A 93 -3.83 -8.64 -7.60
CA TYR A 93 -5.11 -8.40 -8.27
C TYR A 93 -4.95 -8.58 -9.78
N ALA A 94 -4.25 -9.63 -10.21
CA ALA A 94 -4.00 -9.89 -11.62
C ALA A 94 -5.29 -9.92 -12.43
N LYS A 95 -5.25 -9.35 -13.64
CA LYS A 95 -6.42 -9.22 -14.49
C LYS A 95 -6.05 -9.24 -15.96
N GLU A 96 -6.92 -9.86 -16.74
CA GLU A 96 -6.86 -9.88 -18.20
C GLU A 96 -8.05 -9.10 -18.75
N ILE A 97 -7.78 -8.04 -19.49
CA ILE A 97 -8.80 -7.14 -20.05
C ILE A 97 -8.66 -7.16 -21.57
N PRO A 98 -9.56 -7.83 -22.29
CA PRO A 98 -9.59 -7.75 -23.74
C PRO A 98 -9.71 -6.29 -24.17
N ILE A 99 -8.86 -5.84 -25.10
CA ILE A 99 -8.87 -4.45 -25.58
C ILE A 99 -10.25 -4.10 -26.17
N SER A 100 -10.91 -5.06 -26.82
CA SER A 100 -12.27 -4.95 -27.35
C SER A 100 -13.37 -4.77 -26.28
N SER A 101 -13.06 -5.04 -25.01
CA SER A 101 -13.97 -4.82 -23.88
C SER A 101 -13.82 -3.43 -23.26
N ILE A 102 -12.77 -2.68 -23.59
CA ILE A 102 -12.57 -1.31 -23.12
C ILE A 102 -13.50 -0.38 -23.89
N ILE A 103 -14.17 0.54 -23.20
CA ILE A 103 -15.08 1.54 -23.82
C ILE A 103 -14.61 2.97 -23.61
N TYR A 104 -13.71 3.19 -22.66
CA TYR A 104 -13.19 4.52 -22.36
C TYR A 104 -11.79 4.43 -21.75
N ILE A 105 -10.90 5.33 -22.18
CA ILE A 105 -9.55 5.49 -21.66
C ILE A 105 -9.28 6.98 -21.46
N LYS A 106 -8.93 7.39 -20.25
CA LYS A 106 -8.51 8.75 -19.91
C LYS A 106 -7.18 8.73 -19.18
N GLY A 107 -6.15 9.35 -19.76
CA GLY A 107 -4.90 9.65 -19.04
C GLY A 107 -5.07 10.89 -18.17
N ASN A 108 -4.19 11.05 -17.17
CA ASN A 108 -4.26 12.13 -16.16
C ASN A 108 -5.67 12.24 -15.53
N ALA A 109 -6.26 11.09 -15.23
CA ALA A 109 -7.53 11.02 -14.55
C ALA A 109 -7.36 11.38 -13.07
N ILE A 110 -8.40 11.96 -12.49
CA ILE A 110 -8.47 12.19 -11.05
C ILE A 110 -9.11 10.95 -10.44
N VAL A 111 -8.46 10.36 -9.44
CA VAL A 111 -9.02 9.25 -8.67
C VAL A 111 -10.20 9.80 -7.86
N PRO A 112 -11.40 9.19 -7.94
CA PRO A 112 -12.55 9.66 -7.18
C PRO A 112 -12.28 9.52 -5.66
N PRO A 113 -12.88 10.36 -4.81
CA PRO A 113 -12.69 10.28 -3.37
C PRO A 113 -13.04 8.88 -2.85
N ILE A 114 -12.05 8.22 -2.24
CA ILE A 114 -12.20 6.89 -1.68
C ILE A 114 -12.98 6.99 -0.37
N GLY A 115 -13.97 6.10 -0.21
CA GLY A 115 -14.75 5.96 1.01
C GLY A 115 -14.19 4.84 1.88
N ILE A 116 -14.17 3.62 1.36
CA ILE A 116 -13.68 2.44 2.08
C ILE A 116 -12.85 1.53 1.18
N ARG A 117 -11.86 0.86 1.76
CA ARG A 117 -11.19 -0.29 1.14
C ARG A 117 -12.05 -1.53 1.35
N THR A 118 -12.48 -2.19 0.27
CA THR A 118 -13.32 -3.39 0.37
C THR A 118 -12.47 -4.67 0.38
N ASN A 119 -11.39 -4.70 -0.43
CA ASN A 119 -10.38 -5.76 -0.39
C ASN A 119 -9.10 -5.24 -1.07
N GLY A 120 -7.98 -5.15 -0.37
CA GLY A 120 -6.80 -4.50 -0.95
C GLY A 120 -5.72 -4.18 0.06
N ILE A 121 -4.69 -3.50 -0.42
CA ILE A 121 -3.65 -2.86 0.39
C ILE A 121 -3.76 -1.35 0.16
N SER A 122 -3.65 -0.60 1.24
CA SER A 122 -3.69 0.86 1.27
C SER A 122 -2.61 1.28 2.27
N PHE A 123 -1.55 1.92 1.80
CA PHE A 123 -0.44 2.38 2.62
C PHE A 123 0.20 3.61 1.96
N GLY A 124 0.06 4.78 2.57
CA GLY A 124 0.36 6.06 1.93
C GLY A 124 -0.25 6.17 0.52
N ALA A 125 0.60 6.43 -0.48
CA ALA A 125 0.21 6.53 -1.88
C ALA A 125 -0.03 5.17 -2.58
N TYR A 126 0.33 4.06 -1.93
CA TYR A 126 0.18 2.72 -2.48
C TYR A 126 -1.23 2.19 -2.22
N ASN A 127 -2.05 2.10 -3.27
CA ASN A 127 -3.46 1.66 -3.18
C ASN A 127 -3.77 0.63 -4.27
N VAL A 128 -3.81 -0.64 -3.90
CA VAL A 128 -4.01 -1.75 -4.84
C VAL A 128 -5.08 -2.71 -4.35
N GLY A 129 -6.12 -2.90 -5.18
CA GLY A 129 -7.25 -3.78 -4.90
C GLY A 129 -8.60 -3.11 -5.15
N HIS A 130 -9.65 -3.70 -4.58
CA HIS A 130 -11.02 -3.20 -4.62
C HIS A 130 -11.29 -2.16 -3.54
N PHE A 131 -11.89 -1.06 -3.98
CA PHE A 131 -12.28 0.06 -3.13
C PHE A 131 -13.69 0.50 -3.49
N ARG A 132 -14.32 1.20 -2.56
CA ARG A 132 -15.60 1.87 -2.78
C ARG A 132 -15.43 3.36 -2.58
N THR A 133 -15.89 4.16 -3.54
CA THR A 133 -15.86 5.62 -3.47
C THR A 133 -16.86 6.13 -2.42
N LYS A 134 -16.73 7.40 -2.04
CA LYS A 134 -17.72 8.07 -1.17
C LYS A 134 -19.14 8.05 -1.76
N ASP A 135 -19.24 8.05 -3.09
CA ASP A 135 -20.50 7.94 -3.83
C ASP A 135 -20.98 6.49 -4.03
N GLN A 136 -20.47 5.54 -3.23
CA GLN A 136 -20.84 4.11 -3.23
C GLN A 136 -20.57 3.38 -4.55
N LYS A 137 -19.60 3.83 -5.35
CA LYS A 137 -19.18 3.12 -6.58
C LYS A 137 -18.00 2.20 -6.29
N ASP A 138 -18.10 0.95 -6.73
CA ASP A 138 -16.99 -0.01 -6.68
C ASP A 138 -15.98 0.30 -7.79
N ILE A 139 -14.71 0.42 -7.40
CA ILE A 139 -13.59 0.67 -8.32
C ILE A 139 -12.43 -0.27 -8.01
N LEU A 140 -11.57 -0.45 -9.00
CA LEU A 140 -10.34 -1.23 -8.87
C LEU A 140 -9.14 -0.29 -9.00
N LEU A 141 -8.34 -0.21 -7.96
CA LEU A 141 -7.14 0.61 -7.89
C LEU A 141 -5.89 -0.23 -8.11
N TYR A 142 -4.96 0.35 -8.85
CA TYR A 142 -3.63 -0.16 -9.11
C TYR A 142 -2.61 0.98 -8.95
N LEU A 143 -2.67 1.68 -7.82
CA LEU A 143 -1.86 2.87 -7.56
C LEU A 143 -0.58 2.49 -6.81
N HIS A 144 0.56 2.79 -7.42
CA HIS A 144 1.92 2.44 -6.99
C HIS A 144 2.78 3.67 -6.65
N SER A 145 2.24 4.85 -6.92
CA SER A 145 2.78 6.17 -6.64
C SER A 145 1.60 7.11 -6.37
N ASP A 146 1.90 8.36 -5.99
CA ASP A 146 0.89 9.40 -5.77
C ASP A 146 -0.14 9.46 -6.91
N ASP A 147 -1.34 9.99 -6.65
CA ASP A 147 -2.49 10.04 -7.57
C ASP A 147 -2.30 10.91 -8.84
N THR A 148 -1.05 11.12 -9.24
CA THR A 148 -0.62 11.77 -10.48
C THR A 148 -0.47 10.74 -11.61
N ASN A 149 -0.59 11.22 -12.86
CA ASN A 149 -0.41 10.41 -14.07
C ASN A 149 -1.26 9.14 -14.12
N VAL A 150 -2.44 9.17 -13.49
CA VAL A 150 -3.34 8.03 -13.42
C VAL A 150 -4.07 7.84 -14.75
N THR A 151 -4.12 6.60 -15.21
CA THR A 151 -4.96 6.18 -16.32
C THR A 151 -6.24 5.56 -15.80
N TYR A 152 -7.37 6.12 -16.22
CA TYR A 152 -8.68 5.56 -15.99
C TYR A 152 -9.13 4.74 -17.21
N ILE A 153 -9.56 3.51 -16.95
CA ILE A 153 -10.07 2.55 -17.93
C ILE A 153 -11.48 2.16 -17.51
N LYS A 154 -12.43 2.27 -18.44
CA LYS A 154 -13.79 1.73 -18.27
C LYS A 154 -14.01 0.55 -19.21
N THR A 155 -14.57 -0.53 -18.69
CA THR A 155 -14.92 -1.72 -19.49
C THR A 155 -16.42 -1.80 -19.78
N LYS A 156 -16.82 -2.63 -20.76
CA LYS A 156 -18.22 -2.94 -21.09
C LYS A 156 -18.99 -3.53 -19.91
N ASN A 157 -18.30 -4.20 -18.99
CA ASN A 157 -18.88 -4.76 -17.77
C ASN A 157 -19.04 -3.70 -16.66
N ASN A 158 -18.90 -2.42 -17.00
CA ASN A 158 -19.00 -1.27 -16.10
C ASN A 158 -17.98 -1.30 -14.95
N GLU A 159 -16.81 -1.88 -15.18
CA GLU A 159 -15.71 -1.82 -14.22
C GLU A 159 -14.90 -0.54 -14.44
N ASP A 160 -14.69 0.19 -13.34
CA ASP A 160 -13.90 1.41 -13.29
C ASP A 160 -12.52 1.10 -12.70
N ILE A 161 -11.47 1.22 -13.52
CA ILE A 161 -10.11 0.82 -13.17
C ILE A 161 -9.18 2.03 -13.25
N TYR A 162 -8.44 2.29 -12.17
CA TYR A 162 -7.46 3.38 -12.09
C TYR A 162 -6.07 2.81 -11.87
N ILE A 163 -5.14 3.18 -12.73
CA ILE A 163 -3.78 2.63 -12.73
C ILE A 163 -2.72 3.71 -12.94
N ASN A 164 -1.70 3.67 -12.11
CA ASN A 164 -0.41 4.31 -12.35
C ASN A 164 0.70 3.29 -12.03
N PHE A 165 1.94 3.72 -12.20
CA PHE A 165 3.12 2.91 -11.97
C PHE A 165 4.05 3.63 -11.01
N LYS A 166 4.91 2.85 -10.36
CA LYS A 166 6.00 3.39 -9.54
C LYS A 166 6.93 4.29 -10.37
N ASP A 167 7.17 3.92 -11.62
CA ASP A 167 7.84 4.76 -12.60
C ASP A 167 6.86 5.77 -13.21
N SER A 168 7.09 7.05 -12.93
CA SER A 168 6.27 8.15 -13.45
C SER A 168 6.29 8.24 -14.98
N ALA A 169 7.44 7.94 -15.62
CA ALA A 169 7.54 7.97 -17.09
C ALA A 169 6.67 6.88 -17.73
N LEU A 170 6.62 5.69 -17.12
CA LEU A 170 5.69 4.63 -17.56
C LEU A 170 4.23 5.06 -17.39
N SER A 171 3.90 5.75 -16.30
CA SER A 171 2.54 6.26 -16.04
C SER A 171 2.08 7.29 -17.08
N VAL A 172 2.98 8.19 -17.49
CA VAL A 172 2.71 9.20 -18.52
C VAL A 172 2.49 8.55 -19.90
N ASP A 173 3.27 7.53 -20.23
CA ASP A 173 3.25 6.91 -21.56
C ASP A 173 2.16 5.83 -21.72
N PHE A 174 1.80 5.14 -20.64
CA PHE A 174 0.81 4.06 -20.63
C PHE A 174 -0.54 4.38 -21.29
N PRO A 175 -1.23 5.52 -21.02
CA PRO A 175 -2.51 5.80 -21.65
C PRO A 175 -2.40 5.94 -23.16
N ASN A 176 -1.27 6.45 -23.68
CA ASN A 176 -1.02 6.58 -25.11
C ASN A 176 -0.78 5.20 -25.75
N LYS A 177 0.03 4.35 -25.11
CA LYS A 177 0.23 2.96 -25.52
C LYS A 177 -1.08 2.18 -25.56
N LEU A 178 -1.92 2.32 -24.54
CA LEU A 178 -3.20 1.63 -24.46
C LEU A 178 -4.19 2.14 -25.52
N LYS A 179 -4.26 3.46 -25.74
CA LYS A 179 -5.05 4.05 -26.84
C LYS A 179 -4.55 3.57 -28.20
N ALA A 180 -3.25 3.49 -28.43
CA ALA A 180 -2.72 2.99 -29.70
C ALA A 180 -3.13 1.53 -29.95
N ALA A 181 -3.19 0.69 -28.91
CA ALA A 181 -3.74 -0.66 -29.02
C ALA A 181 -5.26 -0.68 -29.27
N PHE A 182 -6.00 0.21 -28.60
CA PHE A 182 -7.46 0.34 -28.75
C PHE A 182 -7.91 0.74 -30.17
N HIS A 183 -7.13 1.58 -30.86
CA HIS A 183 -7.47 2.03 -32.22
C HIS A 183 -6.94 1.11 -33.33
N ARG A 184 -6.23 0.02 -33.01
CA ARG A 184 -5.79 -0.92 -34.04
C ARG A 184 -7.01 -1.61 -34.66
N PRO A 185 -7.14 -1.64 -35.99
CA PRO A 185 -8.15 -2.47 -36.62
C PRO A 185 -7.88 -3.92 -36.21
N ALA A 186 -8.93 -4.62 -35.77
CA ALA A 186 -8.84 -6.03 -35.44
C ALA A 186 -8.21 -6.75 -36.63
N LYS A 187 -7.05 -7.38 -36.44
CA LYS A 187 -6.47 -8.24 -37.48
C LYS A 187 -7.47 -9.36 -37.71
N GLY A 188 -8.18 -9.30 -38.84
CA GLY A 188 -9.08 -10.34 -39.29
C GLY A 188 -8.35 -11.67 -39.28
N LYS A 189 -8.96 -12.67 -38.65
CA LYS A 189 -8.64 -14.08 -38.89
C LYS A 189 -9.37 -14.52 -40.15
#